data_AF-A0A803LTG2-F1
#
_entry.id   AF-A0A803LTG2-F1
#
_cell.length_a   1.000
_cell.length_b   1.000
_cell.length_c   1.000
_cell.angle_alpha   90.00
_cell.angle_beta   90.00
_cell.angle_gamma   90.00
#
_symmetry.space_group_name_H-M   'P 1'
#
loop_
_entity.id
_entity.type
_entity.pdbx_description
1 polymer ?
#
loop_
_entity_poly.entity_id
_entity_poly.type
_entity_poly.pdbx_seq_one_letter_code
_entity_poly.pdbx_strand_id
1 'polypeptide(L)'
;MSELLNQRSSVQGKVPSGYFNAIFNFSGAWLNDATDSKHLAFDGYFVALFHMHLMASAIVLHDKVKKSVSSHWDPASLSRFIHKYGTHIIVGLAVGGQDLICVRQAPTSEIPPAELRAHLEDLGDALFSDGKDPLLQRKAREGQQKAPEVFSRILQSNIIQLTSVVETSNKDGLSVIRSRRGGNVFLHSHSQWLQTVPSHPDAILFKFVPITSLLTGIPGSGYLSHAINLYLRYKPSPDDLQYFLEFQVPRQWAPMYNELPLQHQRIAPSSSLLQFSLFGPKIHVNSTKVTSSLKPIVGLRLYLEGKHCNQLAIHAQHLTTLPNSMTFASTHDHGQWRGSDDFDPEGQFLERVRWKRFSKVCTSIVKHDPNWLQGKTTGVFIVTGAQLLTKGRWPKTALHLRLLFSHLPNCTIRRTEWAAAPQASHKSSILMTLSTTFTFTPKQNNSPPKKLPAALNSGVYPNGPPVPVNCEKLLRFVDTSEVLRGPHDAPGHWLVTAAKLVTDGGKIGLHVKFALIDYTSDL
;
A
#
# COMPACT_ATOMS: atom_id res chain seq x y z
N MET A 1 14.29 13.38 -6.91
CA MET A 1 13.35 14.29 -7.59
C MET A 1 12.29 14.84 -6.63
N SER A 2 11.52 14.02 -5.91
CA SER A 2 10.50 14.52 -4.94
C SER A 2 11.06 15.49 -3.91
N GLU A 3 12.20 15.16 -3.30
CA GLU A 3 12.88 16.02 -2.33
C GLU A 3 13.27 17.40 -2.91
N LEU A 4 13.73 17.45 -4.16
CA LEU A 4 14.07 18.69 -4.85
C LEU A 4 12.84 19.60 -5.00
N LEU A 5 11.71 19.06 -5.46
CA LEU A 5 10.48 19.84 -5.61
C LEU A 5 9.88 20.25 -4.27
N ASN A 6 9.94 19.37 -3.27
CA ASN A 6 9.49 19.68 -1.92
C ASN A 6 10.29 20.85 -1.31
N GLN A 7 11.62 20.83 -1.45
CA GLN A 7 12.49 21.93 -1.01
C GLN A 7 12.15 23.24 -1.73
N ARG A 8 11.88 23.20 -3.04
CA ARG A 8 11.40 24.38 -3.79
C ARG A 8 10.08 24.93 -3.25
N SER A 9 9.27 24.12 -2.57
CA SER A 9 8.03 24.52 -1.92
C SER A 9 8.11 24.71 -0.40
N SER A 10 9.32 24.74 0.18
CA SER A 10 9.55 24.79 1.64
C SER A 10 8.91 23.62 2.42
N VAL A 11 8.63 22.52 1.73
CA VAL A 11 8.16 21.27 2.35
C VAL A 11 9.37 20.39 2.63
N GLN A 12 9.45 19.84 3.85
CA GLN A 12 10.53 18.95 4.23
C GLN A 12 10.20 17.48 3.91
N GLY A 13 11.24 16.68 3.64
CA GLY A 13 11.12 15.23 3.49
C GLY A 13 11.01 14.73 2.04
N LYS A 14 10.96 13.40 1.92
CA LYS A 14 11.07 12.67 0.64
C LYS A 14 9.74 12.25 0.03
N VAL A 15 8.65 12.34 0.80
CA VAL A 15 7.31 11.95 0.38
C VAL A 15 6.84 12.88 -0.74
N PRO A 16 6.42 12.36 -1.91
CA PRO A 16 5.93 13.18 -3.01
C PRO A 16 4.81 14.15 -2.62
N SER A 17 4.98 15.43 -2.97
CA SER A 17 3.93 16.44 -2.82
C SER A 17 2.87 16.32 -3.91
N GLY A 18 1.72 16.97 -3.69
CA GLY A 18 0.67 17.05 -4.71
C GLY A 18 1.16 17.70 -6.01
N TYR A 19 2.04 18.70 -5.92
CA TYR A 19 2.66 19.32 -7.08
C TYR A 19 3.54 18.34 -7.86
N PHE A 20 4.41 17.58 -7.18
CA PHE A 20 5.20 16.53 -7.82
C PHE A 20 4.30 15.50 -8.53
N ASN A 21 3.23 15.06 -7.88
CA ASN A 21 2.32 14.08 -8.48
C ASN A 21 1.61 14.66 -9.71
N ALA A 22 1.19 15.93 -9.66
CA ALA A 22 0.51 16.59 -10.76
C ALA A 22 1.39 16.72 -12.01
N ILE A 23 2.64 17.20 -11.87
CA ILE A 23 3.49 17.45 -13.05
C ILE A 23 4.00 16.17 -13.72
N PHE A 24 4.12 15.07 -12.96
CA PHE A 24 4.52 13.76 -13.50
C PHE A 24 3.33 12.83 -13.79
N ASN A 25 2.10 13.31 -13.60
CA ASN A 25 0.86 12.54 -13.76
C ASN A 25 0.85 11.22 -12.96
N PHE A 26 1.22 11.29 -11.68
CA PHE A 26 1.20 10.16 -10.76
C PHE A 26 -0.13 10.03 -10.03
N SER A 27 -0.49 8.79 -9.67
CA SER A 27 -1.73 8.47 -8.98
C SER A 27 -1.79 9.01 -7.54
N GLY A 28 -0.63 9.18 -6.91
CA GLY A 28 -0.50 9.57 -5.50
C GLY A 28 -0.25 8.39 -4.58
N ALA A 29 -0.45 7.15 -5.04
CA ALA A 29 0.00 5.93 -4.39
C ALA A 29 1.51 5.75 -4.62
N TRP A 30 2.31 6.62 -4.01
CA TRP A 30 3.70 6.84 -4.39
C TRP A 30 4.59 5.58 -4.37
N LEU A 31 4.25 4.57 -3.56
CA LEU A 31 5.01 3.32 -3.52
C LEU A 31 4.87 2.55 -4.84
N ASN A 32 3.65 2.47 -5.38
CA ASN A 32 3.36 1.85 -6.68
C ASN A 32 3.90 2.72 -7.82
N ASP A 33 3.68 4.03 -7.75
CA ASP A 33 4.22 4.98 -8.73
C ASP A 33 5.76 4.89 -8.83
N ALA A 34 6.43 4.62 -7.70
CA ALA A 34 7.88 4.43 -7.63
C ALA A 34 8.36 3.06 -8.09
N THR A 35 7.53 1.99 -8.02
CA THR A 35 7.89 0.70 -8.63
C THR A 35 7.82 0.80 -10.15
N ASP A 36 6.88 1.58 -10.66
CA ASP A 36 6.60 1.72 -12.10
C ASP A 36 7.49 2.76 -12.79
N SER A 37 8.40 3.38 -12.04
CA SER A 37 9.32 4.43 -12.54
C SER A 37 10.79 4.10 -12.26
N LYS A 38 11.62 4.24 -13.30
CA LYS A 38 13.08 4.08 -13.27
C LYS A 38 13.79 5.42 -13.09
N HIS A 39 13.58 6.34 -14.02
CA HIS A 39 14.13 7.71 -13.97
C HIS A 39 13.04 8.74 -14.26
N LEU A 40 13.23 9.94 -13.71
CA LEU A 40 12.38 11.11 -13.90
C LEU A 40 13.25 12.29 -14.27
N ALA A 41 12.81 13.07 -15.24
CA ALA A 41 13.46 14.32 -15.64
C ALA A 41 12.39 15.36 -15.98
N PHE A 42 12.71 16.64 -15.81
CA PHE A 42 11.85 17.72 -16.26
C PHE A 42 12.69 18.93 -16.66
N ASP A 43 12.15 19.73 -17.56
CA ASP A 43 12.66 21.03 -17.96
C ASP A 43 11.50 22.02 -18.08
N GLY A 44 11.77 23.32 -17.99
CA GLY A 44 10.74 24.32 -18.20
C GLY A 44 11.02 25.70 -17.66
N TYR A 45 10.17 26.63 -18.08
CA TYR A 45 10.23 28.05 -17.76
C TYR A 45 9.29 28.38 -16.63
N PHE A 46 9.78 29.16 -15.66
CA PHE A 46 9.00 29.72 -14.57
C PHE A 46 9.12 31.25 -14.62
N VAL A 47 8.05 31.91 -15.04
CA VAL A 47 7.99 33.36 -15.19
C VAL A 47 7.24 33.92 -13.98
N ALA A 48 7.98 34.48 -13.02
CA ALA A 48 7.40 35.17 -11.88
C ALA A 48 7.31 36.67 -12.17
N LEU A 49 6.10 37.23 -12.20
CA LEU A 49 5.88 38.67 -12.33
C LEU A 49 6.13 39.36 -11.00
N PHE A 50 5.64 38.76 -9.91
CA PHE A 50 5.89 39.23 -8.56
C PHE A 50 5.68 38.09 -7.55
N HIS A 51 6.22 38.27 -6.34
CA HIS A 51 6.12 37.31 -5.25
C HIS A 51 5.21 37.85 -4.16
N MET A 52 4.25 37.02 -3.72
CA MET A 52 3.44 37.28 -2.54
C MET A 52 3.97 36.45 -1.39
N HIS A 53 4.14 37.06 -0.22
CA HIS A 53 4.52 36.37 1.01
C HIS A 53 3.77 36.96 2.20
N LEU A 54 3.45 36.12 3.18
CA LEU A 54 2.90 36.59 4.45
C LEU A 54 3.99 37.34 5.23
N MET A 55 3.74 38.62 5.48
CA MET A 55 4.65 39.52 6.22
C MET A 55 4.54 39.37 7.75
N ALA A 56 3.50 38.66 8.24
CA ALA A 56 3.25 38.55 9.67
C ALA A 56 4.36 37.78 10.39
N SER A 57 4.98 38.41 11.39
CA SER A 57 6.01 37.81 12.24
C SER A 57 5.48 36.63 13.08
N ALA A 58 4.19 36.62 13.38
CA ALA A 58 3.49 35.49 14.02
C ALA A 58 2.18 35.20 13.29
N ILE A 59 2.15 34.12 12.50
CA ILE A 59 0.93 33.64 11.84
C ILE A 59 0.01 33.02 12.90
N VAL A 60 -1.20 33.55 13.05
CA VAL A 60 -2.19 33.05 14.01
C VAL A 60 -3.33 32.36 13.28
N LEU A 61 -3.65 31.13 13.69
CA LEU A 61 -4.82 30.43 13.20
C LEU A 61 -6.11 31.04 13.74
N HIS A 62 -7.11 31.15 12.86
CA HIS A 62 -8.47 31.53 13.27
C HIS A 62 -9.01 30.54 14.31
N ASP A 63 -9.69 31.03 15.35
CA ASP A 63 -10.09 30.19 16.50
C ASP A 63 -11.01 29.03 16.12
N LYS A 64 -11.82 29.19 15.06
CA LYS A 64 -12.61 28.10 14.45
C LYS A 64 -11.76 26.90 14.04
N VAL A 65 -10.54 27.12 13.53
CA VAL A 65 -9.59 26.05 13.15
C VAL A 65 -9.06 25.38 14.42
N LYS A 66 -8.62 26.18 15.40
CA LYS A 66 -8.13 25.67 16.69
C LYS A 66 -9.16 24.78 17.40
N LYS A 67 -10.42 25.24 17.47
CA LYS A 67 -11.55 24.52 18.09
C LYS A 67 -11.96 23.25 17.34
N SER A 68 -11.54 23.08 16.09
CA SER A 68 -11.85 21.88 15.31
C SER A 68 -10.82 20.75 15.47
N VAL A 69 -9.73 20.99 16.20
CA VAL A 69 -8.76 19.95 16.55
C VAL A 69 -9.37 19.07 17.64
N SER A 70 -9.47 17.76 17.39
CA SER A 70 -9.92 16.80 18.39
C SER A 70 -8.90 16.67 19.53
N SER A 71 -9.38 16.60 20.77
CA SER A 71 -8.55 16.44 21.96
C SER A 71 -8.05 15.00 22.16
N HIS A 72 -8.64 14.02 21.46
CA HIS A 72 -8.25 12.61 21.48
C HIS A 72 -8.12 12.04 20.07
N TRP A 73 -7.66 10.80 19.95
CA TRP A 73 -7.66 10.09 18.67
C TRP A 73 -9.10 9.78 18.24
N ASP A 74 -9.65 10.63 17.38
CA ASP A 74 -10.96 10.46 16.74
C ASP A 74 -10.80 10.49 15.21
N PRO A 75 -10.72 9.32 14.56
CA PRO A 75 -10.56 9.20 13.11
C PRO A 75 -11.56 10.01 12.28
N ALA A 76 -12.83 10.10 12.71
CA ALA A 76 -13.85 10.83 11.97
C ALA A 76 -13.59 12.34 11.99
N SER A 77 -13.34 12.91 13.18
CA SER A 77 -13.02 14.34 13.32
C SER A 77 -11.67 14.70 12.70
N LEU A 78 -10.66 13.83 12.81
CA LEU A 78 -9.34 14.02 12.22
C LEU A 78 -9.41 14.00 10.68
N SER A 79 -10.13 13.04 10.10
CA SER A 79 -10.39 12.98 8.66
C SER A 79 -11.11 14.25 8.18
N ARG A 80 -12.17 14.65 8.88
CA ARG A 80 -12.93 15.88 8.58
C ARG A 80 -12.07 17.13 8.65
N PHE A 81 -11.14 17.21 9.62
CA PHE A 81 -10.20 18.31 9.72
C PHE A 81 -9.29 18.37 8.49
N ILE A 82 -8.66 17.25 8.11
CA ILE A 82 -7.74 17.17 6.97
C ILE A 82 -8.47 17.52 5.67
N HIS A 83 -9.70 17.02 5.49
CA HIS A 83 -10.52 17.33 4.33
C HIS A 83 -10.89 18.83 4.26
N LYS A 84 -11.26 19.42 5.39
CA LYS A 84 -11.76 20.80 5.46
C LYS A 84 -10.67 21.86 5.40
N TYR A 85 -9.55 21.64 6.09
CA TYR A 85 -8.50 22.65 6.26
C TYR A 85 -7.19 22.28 5.54
N GLY A 86 -7.07 21.05 5.04
CA GLY A 86 -5.86 20.56 4.42
C GLY A 86 -4.76 20.22 5.43
N THR A 87 -3.54 20.09 4.92
CA THR A 87 -2.36 19.67 5.69
C THR A 87 -1.35 20.79 5.90
N HIS A 88 -1.35 21.79 5.02
CA HIS A 88 -0.37 22.86 4.97
C HIS A 88 -1.05 24.19 4.64
N ILE A 89 -0.42 25.28 5.05
CA ILE A 89 -0.84 26.65 4.79
C ILE A 89 0.10 27.25 3.76
N ILE A 90 -0.46 27.98 2.80
CA ILE A 90 0.31 28.76 1.84
C ILE A 90 0.84 29.99 2.55
N VAL A 91 2.17 30.10 2.68
CA VAL A 91 2.85 31.27 3.29
C VAL A 91 3.49 32.18 2.26
N GLY A 92 3.62 31.71 1.03
CA GLY A 92 4.06 32.51 -0.09
C GLY A 92 3.81 31.80 -1.42
N LEU A 93 3.81 32.56 -2.49
CA LEU A 93 3.68 32.09 -3.87
C LEU A 93 4.27 33.13 -4.81
N ALA A 94 4.55 32.73 -6.05
CA ALA A 94 4.78 33.67 -7.13
C ALA A 94 3.53 33.77 -8.00
N VAL A 95 3.28 34.93 -8.59
CA VAL A 95 2.20 35.12 -9.57
C VAL A 95 2.82 35.35 -10.92
N GLY A 96 2.40 34.58 -11.92
CA GLY A 96 2.94 34.64 -13.28
C GLY A 96 2.53 33.42 -14.11
N GLY A 97 3.50 32.73 -14.71
CA GLY A 97 3.23 31.56 -15.54
C GLY A 97 4.35 30.52 -15.49
N GLN A 98 4.00 29.28 -15.80
CA GLN A 98 4.97 28.19 -15.97
C GLN A 98 4.62 27.33 -17.20
N ASP A 99 5.66 26.90 -17.91
CA ASP A 99 5.59 26.01 -19.06
C ASP A 99 6.60 24.88 -18.84
N LEU A 100 6.11 23.66 -18.65
CA LEU A 100 6.88 22.51 -18.18
C LEU A 100 6.78 21.34 -19.14
N ILE A 101 7.90 20.65 -19.28
CA ILE A 101 7.97 19.33 -19.89
C ILE A 101 8.61 18.33 -18.93
N CYS A 102 7.93 17.22 -18.70
CA CYS A 102 8.34 16.17 -17.79
C CYS A 102 8.46 14.85 -18.56
N VAL A 103 9.43 14.03 -18.19
CA VAL A 103 9.66 12.70 -18.76
C VAL A 103 9.69 11.68 -17.64
N ARG A 104 8.89 10.62 -17.81
CA ARG A 104 8.87 9.44 -16.97
C ARG A 104 9.36 8.23 -17.76
N GLN A 105 10.41 7.59 -17.23
CA GLN A 105 10.95 6.36 -17.81
C GLN A 105 10.51 5.15 -17.00
N ALA A 106 9.90 4.17 -17.65
CA ALA A 106 9.52 2.90 -17.06
C ALA A 106 10.73 1.96 -16.85
N PRO A 107 10.66 0.99 -15.91
CA PRO A 107 11.71 -0.01 -15.70
C PRO A 107 12.09 -0.82 -16.93
N THR A 108 11.15 -1.01 -17.86
CA THR A 108 11.31 -1.76 -19.12
C THR A 108 12.15 -1.01 -20.16
N SER A 109 12.38 0.29 -19.99
CA SER A 109 13.13 1.11 -20.95
C SER A 109 14.63 0.87 -20.86
N GLU A 110 15.26 0.61 -22.00
CA GLU A 110 16.70 0.40 -22.15
C GLU A 110 17.48 1.71 -22.38
N ILE A 111 16.80 2.84 -22.59
CA ILE A 111 17.42 4.12 -22.88
C ILE A 111 18.29 4.58 -21.70
N PRO A 112 19.58 4.90 -21.91
CA PRO A 112 20.45 5.35 -20.83
C PRO A 112 20.08 6.77 -20.36
N PRO A 113 20.31 7.12 -19.08
CA PRO A 113 19.93 8.43 -18.53
C PRO A 113 20.55 9.63 -19.25
N ALA A 114 21.77 9.49 -19.78
CA ALA A 114 22.45 10.56 -20.50
C ALA A 114 21.75 10.88 -21.83
N GLU A 115 21.31 9.85 -22.55
CA GLU A 115 20.56 10.01 -23.80
C GLU A 115 19.16 10.57 -23.53
N LEU A 116 18.49 10.08 -22.49
CA LEU A 116 17.19 10.61 -22.05
C LEU A 116 17.26 12.11 -21.73
N ARG A 117 18.34 12.54 -21.06
CA ARG A 117 18.59 13.94 -20.75
C ARG A 117 18.82 14.75 -22.03
N ALA A 118 19.63 14.26 -22.96
CA ALA A 118 19.88 14.96 -24.22
C ALA A 118 18.60 15.11 -25.05
N HIS A 119 17.75 14.08 -25.13
CA HIS A 119 16.45 14.17 -25.81
C HIS A 119 15.52 15.19 -25.14
N LEU A 120 15.56 15.31 -23.81
CA LEU A 120 14.78 16.31 -23.08
C LEU A 120 15.29 17.73 -23.34
N GLU A 121 16.61 17.94 -23.37
CA GLU A 121 17.24 19.23 -23.69
C GLU A 121 16.88 19.65 -25.14
N ASP A 122 17.05 18.74 -26.11
CA ASP A 122 16.68 18.99 -27.52
C ASP A 122 15.18 19.37 -27.65
N LEU A 123 14.31 18.65 -26.92
CA LEU A 123 12.88 18.91 -26.91
C LEU A 123 12.52 20.25 -26.25
N GLY A 124 13.21 20.60 -25.16
CA GLY A 124 13.07 21.89 -24.49
C GLY A 124 13.45 23.04 -25.42
N ASP A 125 14.60 22.92 -26.10
CA ASP A 125 15.05 23.92 -27.08
C ASP A 125 14.04 24.11 -28.21
N ALA A 126 13.47 23.02 -28.72
CA ALA A 126 12.41 23.04 -29.72
C ALA A 126 11.17 23.83 -29.25
N LEU A 127 10.68 23.48 -28.06
CA LEU A 127 9.42 23.97 -27.53
C LEU A 127 9.51 25.40 -27.03
N PHE A 128 10.60 25.76 -26.36
CA PHE A 128 10.71 27.05 -25.67
C PHE A 128 11.31 28.14 -26.55
N SER A 129 12.09 27.79 -27.59
CA SER A 129 12.63 28.76 -28.55
C SER A 129 11.71 29.00 -29.75
N ASP A 130 10.54 28.34 -29.82
CA ASP A 130 9.69 28.28 -31.02
C ASP A 130 10.48 27.90 -32.29
N GLY A 131 11.54 27.12 -32.11
CA GLY A 131 12.46 26.72 -33.18
C GLY A 131 11.89 25.61 -34.05
N LYS A 132 12.49 25.40 -35.22
CA LYS A 132 12.21 24.19 -36.02
C LYS A 132 12.69 22.95 -35.26
N ASP A 133 11.95 21.85 -35.40
CA ASP A 133 12.19 20.57 -34.72
C ASP A 133 13.68 20.14 -34.73
N PRO A 134 14.42 20.31 -33.62
CA PRO A 134 15.84 19.96 -33.52
C PRO A 134 16.05 18.44 -33.54
N LEU A 135 15.01 17.61 -33.29
CA LEU A 135 15.08 16.16 -33.48
C LEU A 135 15.28 15.79 -34.95
N LEU A 136 14.86 16.64 -35.89
CA LEU A 136 15.19 16.50 -37.32
C LEU A 136 16.64 16.92 -37.62
N GLN A 137 17.19 17.88 -36.88
CA GLN A 137 18.59 18.30 -37.05
C GLN A 137 19.58 17.28 -36.49
N ARG A 138 19.25 16.60 -35.38
CA ARG A 138 20.06 15.51 -34.84
C ARG A 138 20.07 14.29 -35.76
N LYS A 139 18.95 13.96 -36.40
CA LYS A 139 18.90 12.96 -37.50
C LYS A 139 19.84 13.30 -38.66
N ALA A 140 20.12 14.58 -38.90
CA ALA A 140 21.02 15.03 -39.97
C ALA A 140 22.51 15.04 -39.56
N ARG A 141 22.82 15.20 -38.26
CA ARG A 141 24.21 15.24 -37.74
C ARG A 141 24.72 13.88 -37.24
N GLU A 142 23.87 13.08 -36.60
CA GLU A 142 24.21 11.78 -36.05
C GLU A 142 23.44 10.71 -36.83
N GLY A 143 24.05 10.21 -37.90
CA GLY A 143 23.52 9.07 -38.63
C GLY A 143 23.37 7.86 -37.71
N GLN A 144 22.13 7.60 -37.26
CA GLN A 144 21.56 6.34 -36.73
C GLN A 144 20.88 6.38 -35.34
N GLN A 145 20.96 7.43 -34.52
CA GLN A 145 20.15 7.47 -33.29
C GLN A 145 18.77 8.10 -33.56
N LYS A 146 17.79 7.25 -33.91
CA LYS A 146 16.39 7.67 -34.04
C LYS A 146 15.85 8.01 -32.65
N ALA A 147 15.67 9.30 -32.37
CA ALA A 147 14.97 9.76 -31.18
C ALA A 147 13.62 9.03 -31.04
N PRO A 148 13.23 8.61 -29.82
CA PRO A 148 11.96 7.96 -29.56
C PRO A 148 10.78 8.76 -30.13
N GLU A 149 9.85 8.08 -30.81
CA GLU A 149 8.74 8.71 -31.55
C GLU A 149 7.84 9.55 -30.63
N VAL A 150 7.78 9.21 -29.35
CA VAL A 150 7.02 9.95 -28.33
C VAL A 150 7.43 11.43 -28.25
N PHE A 151 8.70 11.75 -28.50
CA PHE A 151 9.19 13.12 -28.47
C PHE A 151 8.72 13.93 -29.70
N SER A 152 8.59 13.30 -30.86
CA SER A 152 7.97 13.95 -32.03
C SER A 152 6.46 14.10 -31.88
N ARG A 153 5.78 13.12 -31.26
CA ARG A 153 4.33 13.19 -31.06
C ARG A 153 3.96 14.35 -30.13
N ILE A 154 4.63 14.50 -28.99
CA ILE A 154 4.31 15.57 -28.02
C ILE A 154 4.53 16.99 -28.59
N LEU A 155 5.46 17.15 -29.54
CA LEU A 155 5.64 18.40 -30.29
C LEU A 155 4.44 18.73 -31.18
N GLN A 156 3.82 17.70 -31.75
CA GLN A 156 2.68 17.80 -32.66
C GLN A 156 1.33 17.79 -31.93
N SER A 157 1.30 17.37 -30.66
CA SER A 157 0.07 17.27 -29.88
C SER A 157 -0.55 18.65 -29.61
N ASN A 158 -1.85 18.76 -29.84
CA ASN A 158 -2.58 20.01 -29.65
C ASN A 158 -3.04 20.18 -28.19
N ILE A 159 -2.72 21.32 -27.57
CA ILE A 159 -3.09 21.68 -26.16
C ILE A 159 -4.54 22.20 -26.05
N ILE A 160 -5.30 22.19 -27.15
CA ILE A 160 -6.57 22.92 -27.31
C ILE A 160 -7.65 22.54 -26.27
N GLN A 161 -7.53 21.41 -25.56
CA GLN A 161 -8.55 20.93 -24.61
C GLN A 161 -8.07 20.72 -23.17
N LEU A 162 -6.76 20.69 -22.89
CA LEU A 162 -6.22 20.32 -21.57
C LEU A 162 -5.02 21.18 -21.18
N THR A 163 -4.92 21.58 -19.92
CA THR A 163 -3.75 22.28 -19.35
C THR A 163 -2.50 21.40 -19.23
N SER A 164 -2.66 20.09 -19.49
CA SER A 164 -1.60 19.09 -19.52
C SER A 164 -1.86 18.07 -20.63
N VAL A 165 -0.84 17.75 -21.42
CA VAL A 165 -0.88 16.75 -22.49
C VAL A 165 0.11 15.64 -22.14
N VAL A 166 -0.29 14.39 -22.33
CA VAL A 166 0.51 13.21 -22.01
C VAL A 166 0.62 12.31 -23.24
N GLU A 167 1.85 12.06 -23.68
CA GLU A 167 2.16 11.10 -24.73
C GLU A 167 2.94 9.93 -24.15
N THR A 168 2.54 8.70 -24.51
CA THR A 168 3.20 7.48 -24.00
C THR A 168 3.68 6.60 -25.14
N SER A 169 4.84 5.96 -24.97
CA SER A 169 5.38 4.93 -25.86
C SER A 169 5.65 3.67 -25.07
N ASN A 170 4.86 2.63 -25.36
CA ASN A 170 5.08 1.30 -24.78
C ASN A 170 6.35 0.64 -25.31
N LYS A 171 6.76 0.97 -26.54
CA LYS A 171 7.97 0.43 -27.18
C LYS A 171 9.24 0.93 -26.49
N ASP A 172 9.29 2.22 -26.21
CA ASP A 172 10.48 2.86 -25.62
C ASP A 172 10.39 2.94 -24.09
N GLY A 173 9.23 2.60 -23.51
CA GLY A 173 8.96 2.67 -22.08
C GLY A 173 8.99 4.11 -21.55
N LEU A 174 8.53 5.09 -22.33
CA LEU A 174 8.59 6.52 -22.01
C LEU A 174 7.18 7.12 -21.92
N SER A 175 6.99 8.05 -20.98
CA SER A 175 5.86 8.97 -20.96
C SER A 175 6.39 10.40 -20.93
N VAL A 176 5.95 11.24 -21.86
CA VAL A 176 6.30 12.66 -21.92
C VAL A 176 5.04 13.48 -21.62
N ILE A 177 5.16 14.41 -20.68
CA ILE A 177 4.06 15.22 -20.17
C ILE A 177 4.42 16.69 -20.39
N ARG A 178 3.56 17.43 -21.08
CA ARG A 178 3.68 18.89 -21.24
C ARG A 178 2.59 19.55 -20.42
N SER A 179 2.92 20.50 -19.56
CA SER A 179 1.96 21.19 -18.69
C SER A 179 2.22 22.69 -18.65
N ARG A 180 1.17 23.48 -18.84
CA ARG A 180 1.20 24.95 -18.81
C ARG A 180 0.24 25.48 -17.77
N ARG A 181 0.62 26.57 -17.11
CA ARG A 181 -0.18 27.27 -16.11
C ARG A 181 0.10 28.77 -16.14
N GLY A 182 -0.94 29.59 -16.01
CA GLY A 182 -0.86 31.03 -16.26
C GLY A 182 -0.70 31.34 -17.76
N GLY A 183 -1.06 32.56 -18.16
CA GLY A 183 -1.21 32.94 -19.57
C GLY A 183 -2.37 32.20 -20.28
N ASN A 184 -2.45 32.38 -21.59
CA ASN A 184 -3.35 31.60 -22.44
C ASN A 184 -2.73 30.23 -22.76
N VAL A 185 -3.10 29.23 -21.97
CA VAL A 185 -2.56 27.86 -22.04
C VAL A 185 -2.83 27.18 -23.39
N PHE A 186 -3.82 27.63 -24.16
CA PHE A 186 -4.21 27.02 -25.44
C PHE A 186 -3.33 27.44 -26.63
N LEU A 187 -2.43 28.42 -26.45
CA LEU A 187 -1.49 28.81 -27.49
C LEU A 187 -0.44 27.71 -27.69
N HIS A 188 -0.07 27.43 -28.94
CA HIS A 188 0.93 26.40 -29.25
C HIS A 188 2.36 26.91 -29.02
N SER A 189 2.65 28.15 -29.44
CA SER A 189 3.95 28.79 -29.32
C SER A 189 4.24 29.21 -27.87
N HIS A 190 5.48 29.03 -27.44
CA HIS A 190 5.98 29.51 -26.16
C HIS A 190 6.05 31.04 -26.11
N SER A 191 6.56 31.70 -27.15
CA SER A 191 6.66 33.17 -27.20
C SER A 191 5.29 33.84 -27.15
N GLN A 192 4.31 33.31 -27.90
CA GLN A 192 2.94 33.81 -27.85
C GLN A 192 2.31 33.61 -26.46
N TRP A 193 2.50 32.44 -25.85
CA TRP A 193 2.07 32.17 -24.48
C TRP A 193 2.72 33.16 -23.49
N LEU A 194 4.04 33.38 -23.59
CA LEU A 194 4.81 34.26 -22.72
C LEU A 194 4.28 35.70 -22.74
N GLN A 195 3.90 36.21 -23.92
CA GLN A 195 3.30 37.54 -24.08
C GLN A 195 1.95 37.68 -23.35
N THR A 196 1.21 36.58 -23.15
CA THR A 196 -0.07 36.60 -22.44
C THR A 196 0.06 36.48 -20.92
N VAL A 197 1.20 36.03 -20.39
CA VAL A 197 1.43 35.83 -18.94
C VAL A 197 1.16 37.10 -18.12
N PRO A 198 1.61 38.31 -18.52
CA PRO A 198 1.29 39.54 -17.77
C PRO A 198 -0.20 39.85 -17.67
N SER A 199 -0.97 39.52 -18.72
CA SER A 199 -2.41 39.81 -18.78
C SER A 199 -3.27 38.77 -18.06
N HIS A 200 -2.81 37.52 -17.96
CA HIS A 200 -3.55 36.40 -17.38
C HIS A 200 -2.68 35.55 -16.45
N PRO A 201 -2.04 36.11 -15.40
CA PRO A 201 -1.15 35.34 -14.56
C PRO A 201 -1.92 34.39 -13.63
N ASP A 202 -1.25 33.32 -13.20
CA ASP A 202 -1.73 32.37 -12.20
C ASP A 202 -0.67 32.18 -11.10
N ALA A 203 -1.08 31.61 -9.97
CA ALA A 203 -0.19 31.29 -8.87
C ALA A 203 0.70 30.09 -9.20
N ILE A 204 2.00 30.28 -9.07
CA ILE A 204 3.07 29.30 -9.26
C ILE A 204 4.00 29.30 -8.04
N LEU A 205 4.92 28.33 -7.96
CA LEU A 205 6.00 28.29 -6.96
C LEU A 205 5.53 28.49 -5.49
N PHE A 206 4.46 27.78 -5.10
CA PHE A 206 3.91 27.84 -3.75
C PHE A 206 4.92 27.43 -2.68
N LYS A 207 4.90 28.17 -1.57
CA LYS A 207 5.63 27.92 -0.33
C LYS A 207 4.66 27.55 0.77
N PHE A 208 4.95 26.47 1.48
CA PHE A 208 4.06 25.91 2.48
C PHE A 208 4.70 25.81 3.86
N VAL A 209 3.87 25.88 4.89
CA VAL A 209 4.20 25.52 6.27
C VAL A 209 3.15 24.52 6.78
N PRO A 210 3.54 23.43 7.48
CA PRO A 210 2.57 22.49 8.04
C PRO A 210 1.60 23.19 8.99
N ILE A 211 0.29 22.93 8.86
CA ILE A 211 -0.71 23.56 9.75
C ILE A 211 -0.43 23.24 11.24
N THR A 212 0.18 22.09 11.50
CA THR A 212 0.55 21.60 12.83
C THR A 212 1.60 22.46 13.53
N SER A 213 2.45 23.20 12.80
CA SER A 213 3.44 24.09 13.42
C SER A 213 2.79 25.31 14.09
N LEU A 214 1.55 25.63 13.72
CA LEU A 214 0.78 26.75 14.29
C LEU A 214 -0.23 26.29 15.37
N LEU A 215 -0.25 24.99 15.69
CA LEU A 215 -1.15 24.39 16.68
C LEU A 215 -0.46 24.13 18.04
N THR A 216 0.74 24.67 18.25
CA THR A 216 1.48 24.56 19.50
C THR A 216 0.63 25.05 20.68
N GLY A 217 0.54 24.25 21.74
CA GLY A 217 -0.27 24.56 22.93
C GLY A 217 -1.75 24.17 22.82
N ILE A 218 -2.23 23.65 21.69
CA ILE A 218 -3.60 23.15 21.56
C ILE A 218 -3.64 21.66 21.95
N PRO A 219 -4.52 21.26 22.89
CA PRO A 219 -4.73 19.87 23.24
C PRO A 219 -5.09 19.02 22.01
N GLY A 220 -4.45 17.86 21.87
CA GLY A 220 -4.70 16.94 20.76
C GLY A 220 -4.01 17.29 19.43
N SER A 221 -3.24 18.38 19.36
CA SER A 221 -2.39 18.72 18.20
C SER A 221 -1.44 17.57 17.80
N GLY A 222 -0.97 16.78 18.76
CA GLY A 222 -0.17 15.57 18.52
C GLY A 222 -0.91 14.50 17.70
N TYR A 223 -2.19 14.26 18.00
CA TYR A 223 -3.02 13.31 17.24
C TYR A 223 -3.24 13.78 15.81
N LEU A 224 -3.52 15.06 15.62
CA LEU A 224 -3.66 15.64 14.29
C LEU A 224 -2.35 15.58 13.50
N SER A 225 -1.22 15.87 14.13
CA SER A 225 0.10 15.72 13.50
C SER A 225 0.36 14.29 13.07
N HIS A 226 0.02 13.31 13.92
CA HIS A 226 0.13 11.90 13.57
C HIS A 226 -0.77 11.52 12.39
N ALA A 227 -2.04 11.93 12.39
CA ALA A 227 -2.99 11.66 11.31
C ALA A 227 -2.57 12.30 9.98
N ILE A 228 -2.07 13.55 10.00
CA ILE A 228 -1.54 14.22 8.80
C ILE A 228 -0.32 13.47 8.26
N ASN A 229 0.61 13.04 9.13
CA ASN A 229 1.77 12.28 8.71
C ASN A 229 1.39 10.93 8.06
N LEU A 230 0.39 10.25 8.63
CA LEU A 230 -0.18 9.04 8.05
C LEU A 230 -0.83 9.32 6.69
N TYR A 231 -1.65 10.35 6.57
CA TYR A 231 -2.26 10.75 5.31
C TYR A 231 -1.22 11.13 4.24
N LEU A 232 -0.20 11.90 4.59
CA LEU A 232 0.86 12.28 3.66
C LEU A 232 1.65 11.05 3.20
N ARG A 233 1.94 10.11 4.11
CA ARG A 233 2.71 8.90 3.83
C ARG A 233 1.96 7.88 2.98
N TYR A 234 0.67 7.67 3.22
CA TYR A 234 -0.09 6.58 2.58
C TYR A 234 -1.07 7.06 1.51
N LYS A 235 -1.45 8.35 1.55
CA LYS A 235 -2.37 8.99 0.60
C LYS A 235 -3.63 8.16 0.33
N PRO A 236 -4.37 7.71 1.37
CA PRO A 236 -5.68 7.12 1.15
C PRO A 236 -6.61 8.15 0.48
N SER A 237 -7.66 7.66 -0.19
CA SER A 237 -8.70 8.53 -0.72
C SER A 237 -9.36 9.33 0.43
N PRO A 238 -9.90 10.53 0.17
CA PRO A 238 -10.59 11.29 1.20
C PRO A 238 -11.74 10.51 1.88
N ASP A 239 -12.47 9.72 1.10
CA ASP A 239 -13.58 8.89 1.58
C ASP A 239 -13.10 7.75 2.47
N ASP A 240 -11.93 7.17 2.16
CA ASP A 240 -11.35 6.07 2.93
C ASP A 240 -10.51 6.53 4.13
N LEU A 241 -10.21 7.84 4.26
CA LEU A 241 -9.27 8.35 5.26
C LEU A 241 -9.73 8.07 6.69
N GLN A 242 -11.03 8.18 6.97
CA GLN A 242 -11.56 7.86 8.29
C GLN A 242 -11.27 6.38 8.65
N TYR A 243 -11.70 5.45 7.79
CA TYR A 243 -11.52 4.02 8.03
C TYR A 243 -10.04 3.64 8.06
N PHE A 244 -9.22 4.26 7.21
CA PHE A 244 -7.78 4.09 7.23
C PHE A 244 -7.19 4.45 8.60
N LEU A 245 -7.58 5.60 9.17
CA LEU A 245 -7.13 6.04 10.50
C LEU A 245 -7.63 5.12 11.63
N GLU A 246 -8.85 4.59 11.54
CA GLU A 246 -9.38 3.59 12.48
C GLU A 246 -8.55 2.30 12.47
N PHE A 247 -8.00 1.93 11.31
CA PHE A 247 -7.17 0.74 11.14
C PHE A 247 -5.68 0.98 11.48
N GLN A 248 -5.27 2.22 11.81
CA GLN A 248 -3.92 2.55 12.28
C GLN A 248 -3.73 2.21 13.77
N VAL A 249 -4.13 1.01 14.15
CA VAL A 249 -3.99 0.45 15.49
C VAL A 249 -2.95 -0.67 15.47
N PRO A 250 -2.33 -1.01 16.62
CA PRO A 250 -1.38 -2.11 16.68
C PRO A 250 -2.00 -3.42 16.14
N ARG A 251 -1.20 -4.16 15.39
CA ARG A 251 -1.56 -5.49 14.88
C ARG A 251 -0.86 -6.55 15.71
N GLN A 252 -1.58 -7.60 16.07
CA GLN A 252 -1.09 -8.67 16.91
C GLN A 252 -1.41 -10.02 16.29
N TRP A 253 -0.51 -10.98 16.48
CA TRP A 253 -0.73 -12.36 16.09
C TRP A 253 -1.35 -13.14 17.24
N ALA A 254 -2.38 -13.93 16.92
CA ALA A 254 -2.94 -14.97 17.75
C ALA A 254 -2.62 -16.34 17.14
N PRO A 255 -2.11 -17.32 17.92
CA PRO A 255 -1.60 -17.15 19.28
C PRO A 255 -0.36 -16.24 19.30
N MET A 256 -0.13 -15.56 20.43
CA MET A 256 1.12 -14.81 20.61
C MET A 256 2.30 -15.78 20.78
N TYR A 257 3.48 -15.37 20.32
CA TYR A 257 4.69 -16.18 20.49
C TYR A 257 5.02 -16.50 21.96
N ASN A 258 4.73 -15.59 22.88
CA ASN A 258 4.99 -15.78 24.32
C ASN A 258 3.91 -16.63 25.01
N GLU A 259 2.77 -16.86 24.36
CA GLU A 259 1.69 -17.71 24.87
C GLU A 259 1.82 -19.16 24.39
N LEU A 260 2.73 -19.44 23.45
CA LEU A 260 3.11 -20.80 23.13
C LEU A 260 3.82 -21.38 24.35
N PRO A 261 3.24 -22.39 25.03
CA PRO A 261 3.85 -22.90 26.24
C PRO A 261 5.22 -23.47 25.90
N LEU A 262 6.26 -22.81 26.40
CA LEU A 262 7.60 -23.38 26.55
C LEU A 262 7.59 -24.60 27.50
N GLN A 263 6.45 -24.82 28.18
CA GLN A 263 6.19 -25.91 29.09
C GLN A 263 5.72 -27.16 28.34
N HIS A 264 6.17 -28.33 28.81
CA HIS A 264 5.85 -29.66 28.29
C HIS A 264 4.33 -29.86 28.20
N GLN A 265 3.72 -29.54 27.06
CA GLN A 265 2.42 -30.13 26.74
C GLN A 265 2.66 -31.62 26.54
N ARG A 266 2.16 -32.44 27.48
CA ARG A 266 1.81 -33.82 27.17
C ARG A 266 0.96 -33.74 25.91
N ILE A 267 1.45 -34.34 24.82
CA ILE A 267 0.75 -34.44 23.54
C ILE A 267 -0.72 -34.70 23.84
N ALA A 268 -1.61 -33.75 23.52
CA ALA A 268 -3.03 -34.00 23.59
C ALA A 268 -3.30 -35.28 22.78
N PRO A 269 -4.09 -36.24 23.28
CA PRO A 269 -4.20 -37.58 22.71
C PRO A 269 -4.79 -37.65 21.28
N SER A 270 -4.99 -36.50 20.62
CA SER A 270 -5.56 -36.33 19.28
C SER A 270 -4.69 -35.55 18.30
N SER A 271 -3.38 -35.36 18.55
CA SER A 271 -2.49 -34.74 17.55
C SER A 271 -2.39 -35.63 16.31
N SER A 272 -3.09 -35.25 15.25
CA SER A 272 -3.19 -36.07 14.05
C SER A 272 -1.96 -35.90 13.17
N LEU A 273 -1.53 -37.01 12.59
CA LEU A 273 -0.28 -37.10 11.84
C LEU A 273 -0.52 -36.90 10.34
N LEU A 274 0.22 -35.95 9.77
CA LEU A 274 0.44 -35.84 8.33
C LEU A 274 1.80 -36.41 7.99
N GLN A 275 1.82 -37.37 7.08
CA GLN A 275 3.06 -37.97 6.58
C GLN A 275 2.92 -38.11 5.07
N PHE A 276 3.88 -37.59 4.32
CA PHE A 276 3.81 -37.51 2.86
C PHE A 276 4.64 -38.59 2.14
N SER A 277 5.32 -39.48 2.88
CA SER A 277 5.98 -40.70 2.36
C SER A 277 6.19 -41.72 3.49
N LEU A 278 6.38 -43.01 3.17
CA LEU A 278 6.49 -44.11 4.14
C LEU A 278 7.56 -43.88 5.23
N PHE A 279 8.73 -43.35 4.84
CA PHE A 279 9.82 -42.99 5.74
C PHE A 279 10.04 -41.46 5.81
N GLY A 280 9.02 -40.69 5.42
CA GLY A 280 9.09 -39.23 5.35
C GLY A 280 8.96 -38.54 6.70
N PRO A 281 9.28 -37.24 6.74
CA PRO A 281 9.12 -36.44 7.94
C PRO A 281 7.64 -36.36 8.34
N LYS A 282 7.41 -36.36 9.65
CA LYS A 282 6.09 -36.38 10.29
C LYS A 282 5.73 -34.98 10.74
N ILE A 283 4.60 -34.47 10.25
CA ILE A 283 4.04 -33.17 10.67
C ILE A 283 2.78 -33.44 11.48
N HIS A 284 2.74 -32.98 12.72
CA HIS A 284 1.56 -33.02 13.57
C HIS A 284 0.71 -31.78 13.29
N VAL A 285 -0.60 -31.91 13.25
CA VAL A 285 -1.47 -30.74 13.06
C VAL A 285 -1.96 -30.25 14.42
N ASN A 286 -1.68 -28.99 14.71
CA ASN A 286 -2.24 -28.31 15.86
C ASN A 286 -3.69 -27.92 15.53
N SER A 287 -4.64 -28.55 16.22
CA SER A 287 -6.08 -28.32 16.01
C SER A 287 -6.67 -27.31 17.01
N THR A 288 -5.83 -26.50 17.65
CA THR A 288 -6.30 -25.42 18.54
C THR A 288 -7.11 -24.39 17.76
N LYS A 289 -8.20 -23.91 18.38
CA LYS A 289 -9.03 -22.85 17.81
C LYS A 289 -8.36 -21.51 18.10
N VAL A 290 -8.00 -20.78 17.05
CA VAL A 290 -7.50 -19.41 17.16
C VAL A 290 -8.67 -18.47 16.99
N THR A 291 -8.98 -17.68 18.03
CA THR A 291 -10.06 -16.69 17.99
C THR A 291 -9.52 -15.32 18.42
N SER A 292 -10.06 -14.26 17.83
CA SER A 292 -9.64 -12.88 18.09
C SER A 292 -10.68 -12.08 18.88
N SER A 293 -11.58 -12.75 19.61
CA SER A 293 -12.64 -12.11 20.42
C SER A 293 -13.39 -11.00 19.68
N LEU A 294 -13.92 -11.33 18.50
CA LEU A 294 -14.62 -10.43 17.55
C LEU A 294 -13.75 -9.37 16.87
N LYS A 295 -12.46 -9.26 17.20
CA LYS A 295 -11.57 -8.33 16.51
C LYS A 295 -11.32 -8.82 15.08
N PRO A 296 -11.44 -7.96 14.07
CA PRO A 296 -11.26 -8.35 12.68
C PRO A 296 -9.86 -8.92 12.41
N ILE A 297 -9.81 -10.00 11.64
CA ILE A 297 -8.55 -10.55 11.13
C ILE A 297 -8.17 -9.81 9.84
N VAL A 298 -6.93 -9.33 9.81
CA VAL A 298 -6.31 -8.58 8.69
C VAL A 298 -5.23 -9.40 7.97
N GLY A 299 -5.01 -10.64 8.39
CA GLY A 299 -4.13 -11.57 7.68
C GLY A 299 -4.00 -12.92 8.37
N LEU A 300 -3.51 -13.89 7.62
CA LEU A 300 -3.35 -15.28 8.08
C LEU A 300 -2.00 -15.82 7.61
N ARG A 301 -1.45 -16.78 8.36
CA ARG A 301 -0.27 -17.54 7.93
C ARG A 301 -0.29 -18.95 8.50
N LEU A 302 0.37 -19.86 7.79
CA LEU A 302 0.74 -21.16 8.33
C LEU A 302 2.07 -21.02 9.09
N TYR A 303 2.20 -21.74 10.19
CA TYR A 303 3.40 -21.70 11.02
C TYR A 303 3.77 -23.10 11.51
N LEU A 304 5.07 -23.33 11.69
CA LEU A 304 5.61 -24.58 12.21
C LEU A 304 6.08 -24.36 13.65
N GLU A 305 5.26 -24.78 14.60
CA GLU A 305 5.48 -24.67 16.04
C GLU A 305 6.32 -25.83 16.60
N GLY A 306 6.78 -25.64 17.84
CA GLY A 306 7.51 -26.63 18.62
C GLY A 306 9.02 -26.62 18.40
N LYS A 307 9.76 -27.25 19.32
CA LYS A 307 11.24 -27.32 19.29
C LYS A 307 11.80 -27.95 18.01
N HIS A 308 11.03 -28.83 17.38
CA HIS A 308 11.39 -29.54 16.15
C HIS A 308 10.71 -28.97 14.89
N CYS A 309 9.97 -27.86 15.00
CA CYS A 309 9.20 -27.23 13.92
C CYS A 309 8.27 -28.23 13.20
N ASN A 310 7.74 -29.20 13.92
CA ASN A 310 6.97 -30.32 13.37
C ASN A 310 5.48 -30.25 13.71
N GLN A 311 5.01 -29.14 14.28
CA GLN A 311 3.60 -28.89 14.55
C GLN A 311 3.08 -27.81 13.61
N LEU A 312 2.26 -28.18 12.63
CA LEU A 312 1.61 -27.24 11.74
C LEU A 312 0.45 -26.56 12.45
N ALA A 313 0.52 -25.24 12.56
CA ALA A 313 -0.50 -24.38 13.14
C ALA A 313 -0.91 -23.27 12.16
N ILE A 314 -2.05 -22.65 12.43
CA ILE A 314 -2.51 -21.44 11.75
C ILE A 314 -2.45 -20.28 12.73
N HIS A 315 -1.90 -19.16 12.29
CA HIS A 315 -1.88 -17.93 13.08
C HIS A 315 -2.74 -16.88 12.36
N ALA A 316 -3.45 -16.09 13.15
CA ALA A 316 -4.28 -15.00 12.67
C ALA A 316 -3.76 -13.66 13.18
N GLN A 317 -3.54 -12.72 12.26
CA GLN A 317 -3.21 -11.36 12.62
C GLN A 317 -4.51 -10.57 12.75
N HIS A 318 -4.74 -9.99 13.92
CA HIS A 318 -5.92 -9.18 14.20
C HIS A 318 -5.52 -7.80 14.73
N LEU A 319 -6.45 -6.86 14.66
CA LEU A 319 -6.30 -5.55 15.30
C LEU A 319 -6.36 -5.70 16.82
N THR A 320 -5.60 -4.91 17.58
CA THR A 320 -5.66 -4.95 19.05
C THR A 320 -6.94 -4.30 19.59
N THR A 321 -7.46 -3.31 18.88
CA THR A 321 -8.70 -2.58 19.19
C THR A 321 -9.68 -2.72 18.03
N LEU A 322 -10.98 -2.74 18.33
CA LEU A 322 -12.03 -2.77 17.33
C LEU A 322 -12.21 -1.37 16.71
N PRO A 323 -12.30 -1.23 15.36
CA PRO A 323 -12.66 0.03 14.71
C PRO A 323 -14.02 0.55 15.17
N ASN A 324 -14.14 1.87 15.35
CA ASN A 324 -15.38 2.49 15.82
C ASN A 324 -16.55 2.32 14.83
N SER A 325 -16.24 2.22 13.54
CA SER A 325 -17.21 1.93 12.48
C SER A 325 -17.85 0.54 12.58
N MET A 326 -17.26 -0.38 13.35
CA MET A 326 -17.77 -1.74 13.51
C MET A 326 -18.58 -1.87 14.80
N THR A 327 -19.90 -2.02 14.64
CA THR A 327 -20.79 -2.38 15.75
C THR A 327 -21.36 -3.77 15.51
N PHE A 328 -21.12 -4.70 16.43
CA PHE A 328 -21.74 -6.03 16.39
C PHE A 328 -23.12 -5.99 17.09
N ALA A 329 -24.12 -6.64 16.51
CA ALA A 329 -25.52 -6.53 16.95
C ALA A 329 -25.79 -7.08 18.37
N SER A 330 -24.95 -7.96 18.92
CA SER A 330 -24.90 -8.28 20.35
C SER A 330 -23.63 -9.07 20.70
N THR A 331 -23.26 -9.12 21.98
CA THR A 331 -22.24 -10.03 22.52
C THR A 331 -22.65 -11.51 22.52
N HIS A 332 -23.90 -11.82 22.13
CA HIS A 332 -24.48 -13.15 22.11
C HIS A 332 -24.64 -13.74 20.70
N ASP A 333 -24.32 -13.01 19.63
CA ASP A 333 -24.24 -13.57 18.29
C ASP A 333 -22.97 -14.44 18.19
N HIS A 334 -23.16 -15.72 18.48
CA HIS A 334 -22.13 -16.74 18.42
C HIS A 334 -21.59 -16.81 17.00
N GLY A 335 -20.36 -16.34 16.80
CA GLY A 335 -19.66 -16.49 15.52
C GLY A 335 -19.77 -17.93 15.02
N GLN A 336 -20.04 -18.09 13.73
CA GLN A 336 -20.35 -19.39 13.15
C GLN A 336 -19.09 -19.99 12.54
N TRP A 337 -18.71 -21.18 13.02
CA TRP A 337 -17.61 -21.94 12.44
C TRP A 337 -18.08 -22.58 11.15
N ARG A 338 -17.27 -22.43 10.10
CA ARG A 338 -17.47 -23.15 8.85
C ARG A 338 -16.16 -23.66 8.30
N GLY A 339 -16.20 -24.88 7.79
CA GLY A 339 -15.03 -25.59 7.31
C GLY A 339 -15.11 -26.05 5.88
N SER A 340 -13.93 -26.21 5.30
CA SER A 340 -13.75 -26.99 4.06
C SER A 340 -14.32 -28.40 4.17
N ASP A 341 -14.44 -28.91 5.39
CA ASP A 341 -14.94 -30.24 5.69
C ASP A 341 -16.47 -30.35 5.76
N ASP A 342 -17.19 -29.22 5.70
CA ASP A 342 -18.65 -29.16 5.61
C ASP A 342 -19.14 -29.12 4.14
N PHE A 343 -18.29 -28.63 3.22
CA PHE A 343 -18.62 -28.44 1.80
C PHE A 343 -18.29 -29.63 0.90
N ASP A 344 -17.32 -30.44 1.28
CA ASP A 344 -16.79 -31.51 0.42
C ASP A 344 -16.83 -32.89 1.13
N PRO A 345 -18.03 -33.42 1.42
CA PRO A 345 -18.16 -34.76 1.98
C PRO A 345 -17.70 -35.85 1.01
N GLU A 346 -17.69 -35.56 -0.30
CA GLU A 346 -17.28 -36.49 -1.37
C GLU A 346 -15.78 -36.46 -1.68
N GLY A 347 -15.05 -35.44 -1.21
CA GLY A 347 -13.60 -35.32 -1.35
C GLY A 347 -13.11 -34.89 -2.75
N GLN A 348 -13.93 -34.17 -3.51
CA GLN A 348 -13.64 -33.69 -4.86
C GLN A 348 -12.47 -32.67 -4.88
N PHE A 349 -12.29 -31.89 -3.81
CA PHE A 349 -11.24 -30.87 -3.67
C PHE A 349 -10.03 -31.36 -2.87
N LEU A 350 -9.84 -32.68 -2.76
CA LEU A 350 -8.68 -33.26 -2.08
C LEU A 350 -7.48 -33.36 -3.01
N GLU A 351 -6.63 -32.35 -2.96
CA GLU A 351 -5.37 -32.32 -3.69
C GLU A 351 -4.24 -33.03 -2.92
N ARG A 352 -3.20 -33.38 -3.66
CA ARG A 352 -2.08 -34.21 -3.20
C ARG A 352 -0.84 -33.35 -3.19
N VAL A 353 -0.11 -33.33 -2.07
CA VAL A 353 1.08 -32.47 -1.94
C VAL A 353 2.24 -32.98 -2.80
N ARG A 354 2.62 -34.26 -2.72
CA ARG A 354 3.69 -34.85 -3.58
C ARG A 354 3.47 -36.31 -3.97
N TRP A 355 3.16 -37.21 -3.04
CA TRP A 355 3.10 -38.66 -3.29
C TRP A 355 1.67 -39.22 -3.32
N LYS A 356 1.39 -40.14 -4.25
CA LYS A 356 0.04 -40.63 -4.58
C LYS A 356 -0.71 -41.40 -3.48
N ARG A 357 -0.03 -41.94 -2.46
CA ARG A 357 -0.61 -42.86 -1.45
C ARG A 357 -0.76 -42.27 -0.04
N PHE A 358 -0.50 -40.98 0.15
CA PHE A 358 -0.33 -40.36 1.47
C PHE A 358 -1.26 -39.17 1.71
N SER A 359 -1.07 -38.45 2.82
CA SER A 359 -1.94 -37.38 3.28
C SER A 359 -2.31 -36.37 2.19
N LYS A 360 -3.57 -35.95 2.19
CA LYS A 360 -4.17 -35.02 1.23
C LYS A 360 -4.47 -33.67 1.89
N VAL A 361 -4.64 -32.63 1.08
CA VAL A 361 -5.04 -31.29 1.53
C VAL A 361 -6.33 -30.91 0.82
N CYS A 362 -7.34 -30.48 1.57
CA CYS A 362 -8.58 -29.98 0.99
C CYS A 362 -8.38 -28.53 0.53
N THR A 363 -8.52 -28.29 -0.77
CA THR A 363 -8.34 -26.97 -1.41
C THR A 363 -9.66 -26.24 -1.66
N SER A 364 -10.75 -26.72 -1.04
CA SER A 364 -12.05 -26.05 -1.11
C SER A 364 -12.00 -24.68 -0.43
N ILE A 365 -12.77 -23.75 -1.00
CA ILE A 365 -12.86 -22.38 -0.49
C ILE A 365 -13.75 -22.35 0.75
N VAL A 366 -13.20 -21.84 1.86
CA VAL A 366 -13.97 -21.60 3.09
C VAL A 366 -14.52 -20.18 3.04
N LYS A 367 -15.83 -20.05 2.79
CA LYS A 367 -16.58 -18.78 2.73
C LYS A 367 -17.83 -18.84 3.60
N HIS A 368 -18.37 -17.68 4.00
CA HIS A 368 -19.61 -17.59 4.78
C HIS A 368 -20.80 -18.25 4.06
N ASP A 369 -21.84 -18.63 4.81
CA ASP A 369 -23.06 -19.18 4.25
C ASP A 369 -24.02 -18.08 3.80
N PRO A 370 -24.41 -18.04 2.50
CA PRO A 370 -25.43 -17.11 2.04
C PRO A 370 -26.75 -17.27 2.79
N ASN A 371 -27.07 -18.46 3.31
CA ASN A 371 -28.31 -18.73 4.01
C ASN A 371 -28.36 -18.12 5.42
N TRP A 372 -27.23 -17.71 6.00
CA TRP A 372 -27.19 -17.08 7.33
C TRP A 372 -27.91 -15.73 7.38
N LEU A 373 -28.16 -15.10 6.24
CA LEU A 373 -28.86 -13.80 6.13
C LEU A 373 -30.38 -13.94 5.96
N GLN A 374 -30.96 -15.15 6.05
CA GLN A 374 -32.40 -15.38 5.89
C GLN A 374 -33.18 -14.83 7.11
N GLY A 375 -33.32 -13.50 7.19
CA GLY A 375 -33.94 -12.80 8.31
C GLY A 375 -33.62 -11.30 8.40
N LYS A 376 -33.81 -10.53 7.31
CA LYS A 376 -33.94 -9.05 7.25
C LYS A 376 -32.76 -8.14 7.65
N THR A 377 -31.62 -8.62 8.11
CA THR A 377 -30.45 -7.73 8.33
C THR A 377 -29.49 -7.77 7.14
N THR A 378 -29.30 -6.63 6.48
CA THR A 378 -28.21 -6.49 5.51
C THR A 378 -26.88 -6.45 6.27
N GLY A 379 -25.86 -7.14 5.78
CA GLY A 379 -24.58 -7.23 6.49
C GLY A 379 -23.56 -8.12 5.81
N VAL A 380 -22.35 -8.10 6.34
CA VAL A 380 -21.19 -8.84 5.82
C VAL A 380 -20.65 -9.76 6.90
N PHE A 381 -20.24 -10.96 6.52
CA PHE A 381 -19.51 -11.85 7.42
C PHE A 381 -18.00 -11.67 7.25
N ILE A 382 -17.32 -11.33 8.34
CA ILE A 382 -15.87 -11.25 8.41
C ILE A 382 -15.29 -12.40 9.23
N VAL A 383 -14.02 -12.70 9.00
CA VAL A 383 -13.31 -13.77 9.71
C VAL A 383 -12.73 -13.23 11.02
N THR A 384 -13.05 -13.89 12.14
CA THR A 384 -12.61 -13.56 13.51
C THR A 384 -11.95 -14.75 14.22
N GLY A 385 -11.70 -15.83 13.48
CA GLY A 385 -10.94 -16.97 13.96
C GLY A 385 -10.63 -17.96 12.85
N ALA A 386 -9.66 -18.83 13.14
CA ALA A 386 -9.20 -19.86 12.23
C ALA A 386 -8.79 -21.12 13.00
N GLN A 387 -8.92 -22.28 12.36
CA GLN A 387 -8.56 -23.55 12.93
C GLN A 387 -8.14 -24.51 11.80
N LEU A 388 -7.07 -25.28 12.05
CA LEU A 388 -6.74 -26.43 11.21
C LEU A 388 -7.38 -27.68 11.79
N LEU A 389 -7.93 -28.51 10.92
CA LEU A 389 -8.54 -29.78 11.28
C LEU A 389 -7.94 -30.88 10.42
N THR A 390 -7.88 -32.08 10.94
CA THR A 390 -7.56 -33.28 10.16
C THR A 390 -8.71 -34.26 10.27
N LYS A 391 -9.07 -34.86 9.13
CA LYS A 391 -10.07 -35.94 9.05
C LYS A 391 -9.44 -37.20 8.48
N GLY A 392 -9.95 -38.36 8.91
CA GLY A 392 -9.49 -39.69 8.48
C GLY A 392 -8.39 -40.29 9.35
N ARG A 393 -7.98 -41.52 9.02
CA ARG A 393 -6.87 -42.23 9.65
C ARG A 393 -5.72 -42.37 8.66
N TRP A 394 -4.48 -42.38 9.17
CA TRP A 394 -3.30 -42.61 8.33
C TRP A 394 -3.44 -43.97 7.61
N PRO A 395 -3.09 -44.08 6.32
CA PRO A 395 -2.40 -43.10 5.46
C PRO A 395 -3.29 -42.12 4.68
N LYS A 396 -4.62 -42.22 4.81
CA LYS A 396 -5.59 -41.35 4.11
C LYS A 396 -6.05 -40.19 4.99
N THR A 397 -5.11 -39.49 5.64
CA THR A 397 -5.44 -38.27 6.40
C THR A 397 -5.63 -37.08 5.46
N ALA A 398 -6.64 -36.26 5.69
CA ALA A 398 -6.92 -35.03 4.94
C ALA A 398 -6.81 -33.82 5.86
N LEU A 399 -6.04 -32.81 5.44
CA LEU A 399 -5.96 -31.51 6.11
C LEU A 399 -7.08 -30.59 5.63
N HIS A 400 -7.80 -30.01 6.57
CA HIS A 400 -8.92 -29.11 6.35
C HIS A 400 -8.70 -27.78 7.09
N LEU A 401 -9.22 -26.70 6.51
CA LEU A 401 -9.29 -25.39 7.12
C LEU A 401 -10.72 -25.12 7.61
N ARG A 402 -10.84 -24.55 8.81
CA ARG A 402 -12.07 -23.96 9.35
C ARG A 402 -11.85 -22.51 9.70
N LEU A 403 -12.85 -21.67 9.42
CA LEU A 403 -12.86 -20.25 9.75
C LEU A 403 -14.07 -19.94 10.62
N LEU A 404 -13.89 -19.00 11.54
CA LEU A 404 -14.95 -18.44 12.37
C LEU A 404 -15.44 -17.14 11.72
N PHE A 405 -16.73 -17.07 11.43
CA PHE A 405 -17.36 -15.91 10.82
C PHE A 405 -18.18 -15.13 11.85
N SER A 406 -18.01 -13.82 11.87
CA SER A 406 -18.82 -12.89 12.66
C SER A 406 -19.58 -11.95 11.75
N HIS A 407 -20.85 -11.71 12.07
CA HIS A 407 -21.74 -10.86 11.29
C HIS A 407 -21.52 -9.38 11.63
N LEU A 408 -21.24 -8.56 10.62
CA LEU A 408 -21.25 -7.11 10.68
C LEU A 408 -22.52 -6.58 10.02
N PRO A 409 -23.48 -6.04 10.78
CA PRO A 409 -24.69 -5.43 10.23
C PRO A 409 -24.37 -4.13 9.48
N ASN A 410 -25.28 -3.68 8.62
CA ASN A 410 -25.23 -2.37 7.95
C ASN A 410 -23.91 -2.12 7.21
N CYS A 411 -23.41 -3.17 6.57
CA CYS A 411 -22.15 -3.18 5.84
C CYS A 411 -22.37 -3.83 4.48
N THR A 412 -21.63 -3.38 3.47
CA THR A 412 -21.61 -4.03 2.15
C THR A 412 -20.18 -4.24 1.67
N ILE A 413 -19.96 -5.24 0.82
CA ILE A 413 -18.64 -5.51 0.25
C ILE A 413 -18.44 -4.63 -0.98
N ARG A 414 -17.49 -3.69 -0.90
CA ARG A 414 -17.13 -2.82 -2.04
C ARG A 414 -16.28 -3.56 -3.07
N ARG A 415 -15.24 -4.24 -2.60
CA ARG A 415 -14.22 -4.89 -3.44
C ARG A 415 -13.67 -6.10 -2.72
N THR A 416 -13.39 -7.17 -3.46
CA THR A 416 -12.68 -8.32 -2.90
C THR A 416 -11.50 -8.73 -3.74
N GLU A 417 -10.44 -9.16 -3.08
CA GLU A 417 -9.22 -9.61 -3.75
C GLU A 417 -8.65 -10.84 -3.07
N TRP A 418 -8.24 -11.81 -3.89
CA TRP A 418 -7.43 -12.92 -3.41
C TRP A 418 -5.97 -12.49 -3.36
N ALA A 419 -5.30 -12.78 -2.25
CA ALA A 419 -3.85 -12.69 -2.17
C ALA A 419 -3.28 -14.06 -1.81
N ALA A 420 -2.11 -14.33 -2.37
CA ALA A 420 -1.27 -15.45 -2.03
C ALA A 420 -0.03 -14.96 -1.29
N ALA A 421 0.69 -15.89 -0.68
CA ALA A 421 2.07 -15.74 -0.27
C ALA A 421 2.89 -14.92 -1.29
N PRO A 422 3.60 -13.85 -0.89
CA PRO A 422 4.55 -13.21 -1.79
C PRO A 422 5.62 -14.24 -2.17
N GLN A 423 5.79 -14.51 -3.47
CA GLN A 423 6.80 -15.45 -3.94
C GLN A 423 8.16 -14.97 -3.43
N ALA A 424 8.82 -15.81 -2.63
CA ALA A 424 10.09 -15.49 -1.99
C ALA A 424 11.17 -15.20 -3.04
N SER A 425 11.30 -13.94 -3.45
CA SER A 425 12.51 -13.47 -4.12
C SER A 425 13.62 -13.45 -3.06
N HIS A 426 14.60 -14.34 -3.22
CA HIS A 426 15.77 -14.46 -2.36
C HIS A 426 16.56 -13.14 -2.28
N LYS A 427 16.24 -12.24 -1.34
CA LYS A 427 17.16 -11.20 -0.83
C LYS A 427 16.86 -10.88 0.64
N SER A 428 17.11 -11.83 1.53
CA SER A 428 17.25 -11.57 2.97
C SER A 428 18.57 -10.82 3.22
N SER A 429 18.52 -9.50 3.38
CA SER A 429 19.65 -8.73 3.92
C SER A 429 19.28 -8.21 5.30
N ILE A 430 19.81 -8.93 6.28
CA ILE A 430 19.91 -8.57 7.69
C ILE A 430 20.74 -7.29 7.81
N LEU A 431 20.17 -6.28 8.46
CA LEU A 431 20.76 -5.20 9.28
C LEU A 431 19.72 -4.06 9.35
N MET A 432 18.78 -4.13 10.30
CA MET A 432 17.85 -3.04 10.61
C MET A 432 18.07 -2.61 12.06
N THR A 433 18.87 -1.57 12.23
CA THR A 433 18.95 -0.81 13.48
C THR A 433 19.18 0.64 13.10
N LEU A 434 18.12 1.43 12.97
CA LEU A 434 18.21 2.87 13.14
C LEU A 434 16.96 3.40 13.84
N SER A 435 17.25 4.01 14.98
CA SER A 435 16.38 4.54 16.01
C SER A 435 15.57 5.75 15.55
N THR A 436 14.40 5.91 16.16
CA THR A 436 13.62 7.14 16.20
C THR A 436 14.35 8.21 16.99
N THR A 437 15.24 8.98 16.36
CA THR A 437 15.70 10.27 16.90
C THR A 437 16.21 11.14 15.76
N PHE A 438 15.55 12.28 15.53
CA PHE A 438 15.96 13.27 14.54
C PHE A 438 17.13 14.10 15.08
N THR A 439 18.34 13.85 14.59
CA THR A 439 19.44 14.83 14.66
C THR A 439 20.16 14.91 13.32
N PHE A 440 20.33 16.16 12.85
CA PHE A 440 20.84 16.54 11.54
C PHE A 440 22.37 16.63 11.53
N THR A 441 23.04 15.85 10.68
CA THR A 441 24.32 16.24 10.07
C THR A 441 24.42 15.64 8.66
N PRO A 442 24.95 16.36 7.66
CA PRO A 442 25.09 15.86 6.30
C PRO A 442 26.39 15.04 6.18
N LYS A 443 26.28 13.73 5.96
CA LYS A 443 27.38 12.93 5.39
C LYS A 443 27.01 12.47 3.99
N GLN A 444 27.77 12.94 3.01
CA GLN A 444 27.78 12.44 1.63
C GLN A 444 28.25 10.98 1.63
N ASN A 445 27.41 10.07 1.14
CA ASN A 445 27.83 8.73 0.74
C ASN A 445 27.34 8.47 -0.69
N ASN A 446 28.30 8.33 -1.61
CA ASN A 446 28.09 7.93 -3.00
C ASN A 446 27.85 6.42 -3.07
N SER A 447 26.59 5.99 -2.98
CA SER A 447 26.15 4.69 -3.49
C SER A 447 24.68 4.75 -3.93
N PRO A 448 24.27 4.01 -4.98
CA PRO A 448 22.90 4.06 -5.47
C PRO A 448 21.91 3.51 -4.41
N PRO A 449 20.79 4.19 -4.12
CA PRO A 449 19.87 3.76 -3.08
C PRO A 449 19.13 2.49 -3.51
N LYS A 450 19.38 1.38 -2.83
CA LYS A 450 18.57 0.14 -2.94
C LYS A 450 17.17 0.42 -2.39
N LYS A 451 16.14 0.24 -3.24
CA LYS A 451 14.71 0.36 -2.87
C LYS A 451 14.38 -0.68 -1.80
N LEU A 452 13.98 -0.23 -0.61
CA LEU A 452 13.43 -1.05 0.48
C LEU A 452 11.91 -1.16 0.34
N PRO A 453 11.30 -2.32 0.63
CA PRO A 453 9.88 -2.35 0.96
C PRO A 453 9.69 -1.54 2.25
N ALA A 454 8.94 -0.46 2.16
CA ALA A 454 8.44 0.22 3.34
C ALA A 454 7.39 -0.69 3.96
N ALA A 455 7.76 -1.60 4.86
CA ALA A 455 6.83 -2.35 5.70
C ALA A 455 7.21 -2.05 7.16
N LEU A 456 6.62 -0.98 7.70
CA LEU A 456 6.85 -0.58 9.09
C LEU A 456 5.85 -1.31 9.97
N ASN A 457 6.14 -2.56 10.30
CA ASN A 457 5.36 -3.35 11.25
C ASN A 457 6.00 -3.21 12.63
N SER A 458 5.29 -2.64 13.59
CA SER A 458 5.65 -2.54 15.02
C SER A 458 5.62 -3.90 15.75
N GLY A 459 5.72 -5.01 15.01
CA GLY A 459 5.78 -6.34 15.58
C GLY A 459 7.14 -6.59 16.22
N VAL A 460 7.14 -7.16 17.42
CA VAL A 460 8.32 -7.58 18.18
C VAL A 460 9.23 -8.53 17.37
N TYR A 461 8.72 -9.10 16.28
CA TYR A 461 9.47 -9.83 15.27
C TYR A 461 8.93 -9.56 13.85
N PRO A 462 9.55 -8.66 13.06
CA PRO A 462 9.03 -8.26 11.74
C PRO A 462 9.08 -9.39 10.69
N ASN A 463 9.90 -10.42 10.92
CA ASN A 463 10.00 -11.62 10.06
C ASN A 463 9.50 -12.90 10.79
N GLY A 464 8.78 -12.73 11.90
CA GLY A 464 8.59 -13.80 12.88
C GLY A 464 9.87 -14.09 13.69
N PRO A 465 9.78 -14.91 14.76
CA PRO A 465 10.89 -15.27 15.62
C PRO A 465 11.96 -16.00 14.82
N PRO A 466 13.22 -16.00 15.32
CA PRO A 466 14.29 -16.76 14.70
C PRO A 466 13.89 -18.23 14.57
N VAL A 467 13.83 -18.68 13.32
CA VAL A 467 13.49 -20.05 12.94
C VAL A 467 14.68 -20.95 13.30
N PRO A 468 14.51 -22.00 14.12
CA PRO A 468 15.57 -22.97 14.40
C PRO A 468 16.16 -23.57 13.11
N VAL A 469 17.48 -23.78 13.08
CA VAL A 469 18.23 -24.34 11.93
C VAL A 469 17.67 -25.69 11.44
N ASN A 470 16.97 -26.43 12.29
CA ASN A 470 16.33 -27.72 11.94
C ASN A 470 15.01 -27.59 11.16
N CYS A 471 14.41 -26.40 11.04
CA CYS A 471 13.13 -26.25 10.34
C CYS A 471 13.26 -26.40 8.80
N GLU A 472 14.47 -26.31 8.22
CA GLU A 472 14.69 -26.32 6.77
C GLU A 472 14.14 -27.58 6.07
N LYS A 473 14.15 -28.73 6.74
CA LYS A 473 13.63 -29.99 6.16
C LYS A 473 12.11 -29.96 5.97
N LEU A 474 11.38 -29.26 6.84
CA LEU A 474 9.92 -29.20 6.85
C LEU A 474 9.35 -28.01 6.06
N LEU A 475 10.11 -26.92 5.93
CA LEU A 475 9.79 -25.78 5.03
C LEU A 475 9.72 -26.17 3.54
N ARG A 476 10.22 -27.37 3.18
CA ARG A 476 10.03 -27.96 1.85
C ARG A 476 8.60 -28.41 1.58
N PHE A 477 7.78 -28.58 2.63
CA PHE A 477 6.40 -29.06 2.54
C PHE A 477 5.37 -28.01 2.90
N VAL A 478 5.75 -26.94 3.61
CA VAL A 478 4.83 -25.89 4.06
C VAL A 478 5.40 -24.52 3.69
N ASP A 479 4.56 -23.70 3.10
CA ASP A 479 4.82 -22.28 2.91
C ASP A 479 4.38 -21.50 4.15
N THR A 480 5.34 -20.93 4.87
CA THR A 480 5.13 -20.18 6.11
C THR A 480 5.12 -18.67 5.88
N SER A 481 5.04 -18.21 4.63
CA SER A 481 4.93 -16.79 4.30
C SER A 481 3.63 -16.19 4.81
N GLU A 482 3.71 -14.91 5.18
CA GLU A 482 2.58 -14.18 5.73
C GLU A 482 1.70 -13.64 4.62
N VAL A 483 0.40 -13.94 4.66
CA VAL A 483 -0.58 -13.40 3.73
C VAL A 483 -1.34 -12.28 4.44
N LEU A 484 -0.84 -11.06 4.26
CA LEU A 484 -1.30 -9.86 4.96
C LEU A 484 -1.76 -8.79 3.97
N ARG A 485 -2.69 -7.95 4.43
CA ARG A 485 -2.88 -6.61 3.86
C ARG A 485 -2.86 -5.58 4.97
N GLY A 486 -2.25 -4.43 4.70
CA GLY A 486 -2.04 -3.40 5.70
C GLY A 486 -2.04 -1.99 5.12
N PRO A 487 -1.47 -1.01 5.86
CA PRO A 487 -1.48 0.40 5.46
C PRO A 487 -0.83 0.69 4.10
N HIS A 488 0.12 -0.16 3.69
CA HIS A 488 0.80 -0.05 2.40
C HIS A 488 -0.07 -0.51 1.22
N ASP A 489 -1.11 -1.32 1.48
CA ASP A 489 -2.04 -1.81 0.48
C ASP A 489 -3.25 -0.87 0.44
N ALA A 490 -3.22 0.14 -0.42
CA ALA A 490 -4.32 1.10 -0.55
C ALA A 490 -5.67 0.37 -0.74
N PRO A 491 -6.75 0.75 -0.02
CA PRO A 491 -6.89 1.91 0.88
C PRO A 491 -6.51 1.67 2.35
N GLY A 492 -5.93 0.52 2.70
CA GLY A 492 -5.30 0.25 4.00
C GLY A 492 -6.20 -0.29 5.12
N HIS A 493 -7.47 -0.58 4.84
CA HIS A 493 -8.45 -1.11 5.80
C HIS A 493 -9.08 -2.44 5.33
N TRP A 494 -8.22 -3.39 4.94
CA TRP A 494 -8.63 -4.69 4.39
C TRP A 494 -8.98 -5.70 5.49
N LEU A 495 -10.01 -6.51 5.22
CA LEU A 495 -10.49 -7.55 6.14
C LEU A 495 -10.54 -8.91 5.48
N VAL A 496 -10.26 -9.96 6.24
CA VAL A 496 -10.37 -11.34 5.74
C VAL A 496 -11.84 -11.78 5.72
N THR A 497 -12.31 -12.28 4.57
CA THR A 497 -13.70 -12.77 4.38
C THR A 497 -13.78 -14.21 3.87
N ALA A 498 -12.67 -14.78 3.42
CA ALA A 498 -12.56 -16.19 3.07
C ALA A 498 -11.08 -16.60 3.04
N ALA A 499 -10.82 -17.90 3.10
CA ALA A 499 -9.48 -18.45 2.85
C ALA A 499 -9.59 -19.87 2.31
N LYS A 500 -8.51 -20.36 1.70
CA LYS A 500 -8.36 -21.76 1.27
C LYS A 500 -6.93 -22.22 1.42
N LEU A 501 -6.76 -23.51 1.66
CA LEU A 501 -5.45 -24.15 1.51
C LEU A 501 -5.18 -24.39 0.02
N VAL A 502 -3.91 -24.36 -0.37
CA VAL A 502 -3.49 -24.63 -1.75
C VAL A 502 -2.28 -25.56 -1.76
N THR A 503 -2.11 -26.31 -2.85
CA THR A 503 -0.91 -27.11 -3.07
C THR A 503 -0.10 -26.56 -4.25
N ASP A 504 0.71 -25.52 -4.01
CA ASP A 504 1.56 -24.91 -5.05
C ASP A 504 2.99 -25.46 -4.98
N GLY A 505 3.56 -25.89 -6.10
CA GLY A 505 4.90 -26.48 -6.17
C GLY A 505 5.12 -27.71 -5.25
N GLY A 506 4.03 -28.38 -4.86
CA GLY A 506 4.04 -29.47 -3.89
C GLY A 506 4.36 -29.03 -2.46
N LYS A 507 4.02 -27.79 -2.10
CA LYS A 507 3.98 -27.25 -0.73
C LYS A 507 2.55 -26.91 -0.34
N ILE A 508 2.25 -27.01 0.96
CA ILE A 508 1.01 -26.54 1.55
C ILE A 508 1.12 -25.03 1.73
N GLY A 509 0.31 -24.28 1.00
CA GLY A 509 0.21 -22.83 1.12
C GLY A 509 -1.19 -22.38 1.54
N LEU A 510 -1.33 -21.07 1.68
CA LEU A 510 -2.58 -20.42 2.06
C LEU A 510 -2.91 -19.29 1.08
N HIS A 511 -4.12 -19.28 0.56
CA HIS A 511 -4.68 -18.14 -0.16
C HIS A 511 -5.77 -17.51 0.69
N VAL A 512 -5.74 -16.18 0.82
CA VAL A 512 -6.66 -15.42 1.66
C VAL A 512 -7.42 -14.43 0.80
N LYS A 513 -8.74 -14.36 0.99
CA LYS A 513 -9.60 -13.40 0.34
C LYS A 513 -9.80 -12.20 1.28
N PHE A 514 -9.34 -11.06 0.83
CA PHE A 514 -9.55 -9.78 1.47
C PHE A 514 -10.75 -9.07 0.88
N ALA A 515 -11.46 -8.30 1.70
CA ALA A 515 -12.55 -7.45 1.29
C ALA A 515 -12.37 -6.04 1.87
N LEU A 516 -12.80 -5.05 1.08
CA LEU A 516 -13.09 -3.70 1.56
C LEU A 516 -14.57 -3.63 1.86
N ILE A 517 -14.89 -3.06 3.00
CA ILE A 517 -16.26 -2.91 3.49
C ILE A 517 -16.63 -1.44 3.40
N ASP A 518 -17.79 -1.16 2.81
CA ASP A 518 -18.46 0.13 2.93
C ASP A 518 -19.42 0.05 4.12
N TYR A 519 -19.23 0.96 5.06
CA TYR A 519 -20.04 1.09 6.26
C TYR A 519 -21.16 2.07 5.95
N THR A 520 -22.41 1.60 5.92
CA THR A 520 -23.55 2.51 5.81
C THR A 520 -23.75 3.15 7.17
N SER A 521 -23.34 4.41 7.31
CA SER A 521 -23.71 5.21 8.46
C SER A 521 -25.23 5.32 8.50
N ASP A 522 -25.85 4.80 9.55
CA ASP A 522 -27.25 5.13 9.84
C ASP A 522 -27.31 6.67 9.99
N LEU A 523 -28.02 7.31 9.07
CA LEU A 523 -28.29 8.76 9.07
C LEU A 523 -29.21 9.12 10.25
#